data_AF-A0A482Y2Z7-F1
#
_entry.id   AF-A0A482Y2Z7-F1
#
_cell.length_a   1.000
_cell.length_b   1.000
_cell.length_c   1.000
_cell.angle_alpha   90.00
_cell.angle_beta   90.00
_cell.angle_gamma   90.00
#
_symmetry.space_group_name_H-M   'P 1'
#
loop_
_entity.id
_entity.type
_entity.pdbx_description
1 polymer ?
#
loop_
_entity_poly.entity_id
_entity_poly.type
_entity_poly.pdbx_seq_one_letter_code
_entity_poly.pdbx_strand_id
1 'polypeptide(L)' 'MSLTDRQEDILIAVALTEFSVHYEQADPELSRRAWQLAADHLLEYDVEPREAIGAFEIK' A
#
# COMPACT_ATOMS: atom_id res chain seq x y z
N MET A 1 -2.66 -15.11 -14.57
CA MET A 1 -3.53 -15.25 -13.40
C MET A 1 -4.09 -13.87 -13.10
N SER A 2 -5.38 -13.73 -12.81
CA SER A 2 -5.87 -12.48 -12.19
C SER A 2 -5.43 -12.48 -10.73
N LEU A 3 -5.21 -11.28 -10.18
CA LEU A 3 -4.97 -11.12 -8.76
C LEU A 3 -6.27 -11.41 -8.01
N THR A 4 -6.15 -11.80 -6.74
CA THR A 4 -7.29 -11.72 -5.82
C THR A 4 -7.48 -10.28 -5.36
N ASP A 5 -8.69 -9.90 -4.95
CA ASP A 5 -8.97 -8.56 -4.41
C ASP A 5 -7.96 -8.17 -3.31
N ARG A 6 -7.65 -9.10 -2.41
CA ARG A 6 -6.59 -8.94 -1.39
C ARG A 6 -5.22 -8.59 -1.99
N GLN A 7 -4.81 -9.25 -3.07
CA GLN A 7 -3.52 -8.97 -3.70
C GLN A 7 -3.52 -7.61 -4.39
N GLU A 8 -4.65 -7.20 -4.99
CA GLU A 8 -4.80 -5.87 -5.60
C GLU A 8 -4.72 -4.78 -4.53
N ASP A 9 -5.40 -4.93 -3.40
CA ASP A 9 -5.37 -3.93 -2.31
C ASP A 9 -4.00 -3.82 -1.65
N ILE A 10 -3.28 -4.93 -1.47
CA ILE A 10 -1.89 -4.90 -0.99
C ILE A 10 -0.98 -4.16 -1.99
N LEU A 11 -1.15 -4.41 -3.29
CA LEU A 11 -0.39 -3.71 -4.35
C LEU A 11 -0.67 -2.21 -4.33
N ILE A 12 -1.93 -1.81 -4.20
CA ILE A 12 -2.35 -0.42 -4.09
C ILE A 12 -1.74 0.24 -2.84
N ALA A 13 -1.81 -0.42 -1.69
CA ALA A 13 -1.25 0.11 -0.45
C ALA A 13 0.26 0.33 -0.52
N VAL A 14 1.01 -0.58 -1.13
CA VAL A 14 2.46 -0.41 -1.32
C VAL A 14 2.77 0.72 -2.30
N ALA A 15 2.05 0.81 -3.41
CA ALA A 15 2.23 1.91 -4.36
C ALA A 15 1.95 3.27 -3.71
N LEU A 16 0.90 3.37 -2.90
CA LEU A 16 0.55 4.58 -2.15
C LEU A 16 1.58 4.94 -1.08
N THR A 17 2.17 3.92 -0.44
CA THR A 17 3.28 4.08 0.52
C THR A 17 4.52 4.64 -0.16
N GLU A 18 4.94 4.07 -1.29
CA GLU A 18 6.09 4.58 -2.05
C GLU A 18 5.81 6.01 -2.54
N PHE A 19 4.60 6.25 -3.04
CA PHE A 19 4.15 7.56 -3.47
C PHE A 19 4.19 8.59 -2.33
N SER A 20 3.75 8.24 -1.11
CA SER A 20 3.78 9.17 0.01
C SER A 20 5.21 9.60 0.35
N VAL A 21 6.15 8.65 0.37
CA VAL A 21 7.56 8.95 0.63
C VAL A 21 8.14 9.84 -0.46
N HIS A 22 7.81 9.59 -1.73
CA HIS A 22 8.33 10.37 -2.85
C HIS A 22 7.84 11.82 -2.84
N TYR A 23 6.60 12.06 -2.41
CA TYR A 23 5.97 13.38 -2.45
C TYR A 23 5.99 14.12 -1.11
N GLU A 24 6.59 13.58 -0.05
CA GLU A 24 6.61 14.20 1.28
C GLU A 24 7.14 15.64 1.28
N GLN A 25 8.18 15.92 0.49
CA GLN A 25 8.78 17.26 0.41
C GLN A 25 8.09 18.17 -0.61
N ALA A 26 7.51 17.60 -1.66
CA ALA A 26 6.89 18.36 -2.75
C ALA A 26 5.46 18.79 -2.39
N ASP A 27 4.70 17.89 -1.76
CA ASP A 27 3.34 18.14 -1.26
C ASP A 27 3.07 17.26 -0.02
N PRO A 28 3.35 17.80 1.19
CA PRO A 28 3.18 17.06 2.44
C PRO A 28 1.73 16.62 2.71
N GLU A 29 0.74 17.38 2.23
CA GLU A 29 -0.67 17.05 2.44
C GLU A 29 -1.10 15.91 1.53
N LEU A 30 -0.65 15.92 0.27
CA LEU A 30 -0.86 14.80 -0.65
C LEU A 30 -0.15 13.54 -0.17
N SER A 31 1.09 13.66 0.31
CA SER A 31 1.83 12.56 0.93
C SER A 31 1.07 11.95 2.11
N ARG A 32 0.60 12.80 3.04
CA ARG A 32 -0.19 12.35 4.20
C ARG A 32 -1.46 11.62 3.78
N ARG A 33 -2.17 12.11 2.76
CA ARG A 33 -3.38 11.46 2.24
C ARG A 33 -3.08 10.11 1.59
N ALA A 34 -2.00 10.00 0.83
CA ALA A 34 -1.59 8.73 0.24
C ALA A 34 -1.23 7.70 1.31
N TRP A 35 -0.54 8.12 2.37
CA TRP A 35 -0.24 7.25 3.52
C TRP A 35 -1.50 6.77 4.24
N GLN A 36 -2.48 7.67 4.46
CA GLN A 36 -3.76 7.30 5.09
C GLN A 36 -4.53 6.30 4.23
N LEU A 37 -4.61 6.57 2.91
CA LEU A 37 -5.29 5.67 1.98
C LEU A 37 -4.60 4.29 1.92
N ALA A 38 -3.26 4.24 1.93
CA ALA A 38 -2.52 2.98 2.02
C ALA A 38 -2.88 2.18 3.28
N ALA A 39 -2.97 2.86 4.43
CA ALA A 39 -3.34 2.22 5.69
C ALA A 39 -4.77 1.68 5.66
N ASP A 40 -5.72 2.42 5.06
CA ASP A 40 -7.11 1.99 4.91
C ASP A 40 -7.22 0.70 4.08
N HIS A 41 -6.46 0.59 2.98
CA HIS A 41 -6.40 -0.62 2.15
C HIS A 41 -5.79 -1.84 2.89
N LEU A 42 -4.89 -1.63 3.84
CA LEU A 42 -4.30 -2.72 4.64
C LEU A 42 -5.18 -3.15 5.82
N LEU A 43 -5.94 -2.22 6.39
CA LEU A 43 -6.87 -2.45 7.51
C LEU A 43 -8.00 -3.41 7.13
N GLU A 44 -8.48 -3.36 5.89
CA GLU A 44 -9.57 -4.23 5.41
C GLU A 44 -9.19 -5.73 5.44
N TYR A 45 -7.91 -6.04 5.34
CA TYR A 45 -7.42 -7.41 5.24
C TYR A 45 -6.56 -7.88 6.43
N ASP A 46 -6.51 -7.08 7.51
CA ASP A 46 -5.70 -7.32 8.73
C ASP A 46 -4.27 -7.77 8.40
N VAL A 47 -3.67 -7.16 7.37
CA VAL A 47 -2.39 -7.61 6.82
C VAL A 47 -1.28 -7.07 7.70
N GLU A 48 -0.63 -7.95 8.46
CA GLU A 48 0.60 -7.58 9.15
C GLU A 48 1.68 -7.18 8.12
N PRO A 49 2.56 -6.21 8.42
CA PRO A 49 3.61 -5.77 7.50
C PRO A 49 4.47 -6.91 6.91
N ARG A 50 4.64 -7.99 7.67
CA ARG A 50 5.36 -9.19 7.23
C ARG A 50 4.61 -9.98 6.15
N GLU A 51 3.28 -10.02 6.22
CA GLU A 51 2.43 -10.68 5.23
C GLU A 51 2.34 -9.89 3.94
N ALA A 52 2.32 -8.56 4.02
CA ALA A 52 2.37 -7.69 2.85
C ALA A 52 3.61 -7.99 2.01
N ILE A 53 4.79 -8.10 2.65
CA ILE A 53 6.05 -8.42 1.98
C ILE A 53 6.02 -9.82 1.34
N GLY A 54 5.42 -10.82 2.01
CA GLY A 54 5.28 -12.17 1.48
C GLY A 54 4.35 -12.25 0.26
N ALA A 55 3.35 -11.37 0.15
CA ALA A 55 2.47 -11.29 -1.01
C ALA A 55 3.19 -10.77 -2.28
N PHE A 56 4.33 -10.07 -2.13
CA PHE A 56 5.15 -9.61 -3.25
C PHE A 56 6.17 -10.63 -3.76
N GLU A 57 6.29 -11.81 -3.12
CA GLU A 57 7.05 -12.92 -3.70
C GLU A 57 6.27 -13.56 -4.85
N ILE A 58 6.20 -12.84 -5.97
CA ILE A 58 5.75 -13.39 -7.25
C ILE A 58 6.83 -14.37 -7.72
N LYS A 59 6.50 -15.66 -7.75
CA LYS A 59 7.25 -16.70 -8.49
C LYS A 59 6.83 -16.77 -9.94
#